data_AF-A0A328FBN4-F1
#
_entry.id   AF-A0A328FBN4-F1
#
_cell.length_a   1.000
_cell.length_b   1.000
_cell.length_c   1.000
_cell.angle_alpha   90.00
_cell.angle_beta   90.00
_cell.angle_gamma   90.00
#
_symmetry.space_group_name_H-M   'P 1'
#
loop_
_entity.id
_entity.type
_entity.pdbx_description
1 polymer ?
#
loop_
_entity_poly.entity_id
_entity_poly.type
_entity_poly.pdbx_seq_one_letter_code
_entity_poly.pdbx_strand_id
1 'polypeptide(L)'
;MQYSDWHFTGEIYDHPAKDISCDLCAHERLRYEHIIQNTKTQEKKSVGSSCILKFAEIAVYDEQGRVTTNSVEREQALKKAFQRFKFELSLVPLRKLYRVMFEADQRKLANIVEFVKEKGSFPPNDLVWVFSSMKDRGIGYNPGLYKIFSRDVSSQVDLKMAVQEPLKLDRIYHSLSASQKKTCGISEKPAGSGGGV
;
A
#
# COMPACT_ATOMS: atom_id res chain seq x y z
N MET A 1 -12.40 1.93 31.02
CA MET A 1 -11.27 1.04 30.63
C MET A 1 -10.06 1.92 30.43
N GLN A 2 -8.94 1.62 31.08
CA GLN A 2 -7.71 2.41 31.02
C GLN A 2 -6.71 1.70 30.10
N TYR A 3 -6.20 2.41 29.09
CA TYR A 3 -5.30 1.85 28.07
C TYR A 3 -3.87 2.42 28.17
N SER A 4 -3.50 3.03 29.29
CA SER A 4 -2.19 3.66 29.50
C SER A 4 -1.00 2.70 29.41
N ASP A 5 -1.24 1.40 29.65
CA ASP A 5 -0.22 0.36 29.54
C ASP A 5 -0.13 -0.25 28.13
N TRP A 6 -0.91 0.25 27.15
CA TRP A 6 -0.96 -0.28 25.80
C TRP A 6 -0.17 0.61 24.83
N HIS A 7 0.46 -0.01 23.85
CA HIS A 7 1.16 0.70 22.79
C HIS A 7 0.96 0.05 21.43
N PHE A 8 0.97 0.83 20.36
CA PHE A 8 1.00 0.33 19.00
C PHE A 8 2.38 -0.27 18.69
N THR A 9 2.41 -1.52 18.21
CA THR A 9 3.67 -2.26 17.98
C THR A 9 4.32 -1.92 16.64
N GLY A 10 3.61 -1.25 15.74
CA GLY A 10 4.03 -1.08 14.35
C GLY A 10 3.58 -2.24 13.43
N GLU A 11 3.10 -3.35 13.99
CA GLU A 11 2.63 -4.50 13.22
C GLU A 11 1.22 -4.24 12.65
N ILE A 12 1.07 -4.53 11.36
CA ILE A 12 -0.18 -4.39 10.62
C ILE A 12 -0.36 -5.64 9.77
N TYR A 13 -1.57 -6.18 9.70
CA TYR A 13 -1.90 -7.29 8.81
C TYR A 13 -3.11 -6.97 7.93
N ASP A 14 -3.10 -7.44 6.68
CA ASP A 14 -4.20 -7.31 5.73
C ASP A 14 -5.00 -8.61 5.71
N HIS A 15 -6.30 -8.50 5.97
CA HIS A 15 -7.26 -9.59 6.00
C HIS A 15 -8.34 -9.33 4.95
N PRO A 16 -8.05 -9.55 3.65
CA PRO A 16 -8.92 -9.16 2.56
C PRO A 16 -10.27 -9.89 2.53
N ALA A 17 -10.41 -11.01 3.25
CA ALA A 17 -11.60 -11.88 3.21
C ALA A 17 -12.05 -12.39 4.59
N LYS A 18 -11.60 -11.79 5.70
CA LYS A 18 -12.00 -12.23 7.06
C LYS A 18 -12.80 -11.15 7.77
N ASP A 19 -13.86 -11.57 8.45
CA ASP A 19 -14.60 -10.74 9.40
C ASP A 19 -13.82 -10.64 10.72
N ILE A 20 -12.74 -9.86 10.73
CA ILE A 20 -12.05 -9.51 11.98
C ILE A 20 -12.80 -8.35 12.64
N SER A 21 -13.10 -8.49 13.93
CA SER A 21 -13.65 -7.44 14.76
C SER A 21 -12.54 -6.67 15.47
N CYS A 22 -12.72 -5.35 15.61
CA CYS A 22 -11.85 -4.55 16.46
C CYS A 22 -12.07 -4.87 17.94
N ASP A 23 -11.02 -5.23 18.67
CA ASP A 23 -11.10 -5.59 20.10
C ASP A 23 -11.51 -4.42 21.01
N LEU A 24 -11.48 -3.19 20.51
CA LEU A 24 -11.83 -1.98 21.31
C LEU A 24 -13.24 -1.47 21.08
N CYS A 25 -13.77 -1.60 19.85
CA CYS A 25 -15.09 -1.06 19.50
C CYS A 25 -16.06 -2.10 18.94
N ALA A 26 -15.64 -3.37 18.85
CA ALA A 26 -16.39 -4.49 18.30
C ALA A 26 -16.90 -4.29 16.86
N HIS A 27 -16.49 -3.23 16.15
CA HIS A 27 -16.81 -3.08 14.74
C HIS A 27 -16.20 -4.22 13.93
N GLU A 28 -17.06 -4.92 13.21
CA GLU A 28 -16.71 -6.02 12.32
C GLU A 28 -16.09 -5.51 11.00
N ARG A 29 -15.53 -6.44 10.22
CA ARG A 29 -14.93 -6.20 8.88
C ARG A 29 -13.71 -5.28 8.89
N LEU A 30 -12.85 -5.45 9.90
CA LEU A 30 -11.56 -4.79 9.94
C LEU A 30 -10.62 -5.42 8.91
N ARG A 31 -10.52 -4.82 7.72
CA ARG A 31 -9.57 -5.27 6.69
C ARG A 31 -8.11 -5.17 7.16
N TYR A 32 -7.74 -4.05 7.77
CA TYR A 32 -6.36 -3.83 8.24
C TYR A 32 -6.34 -3.81 9.76
N GLU A 33 -5.80 -4.87 10.36
CA GLU A 33 -5.60 -4.91 11.80
C GLU A 33 -4.29 -4.23 12.16
N HIS A 34 -4.34 -3.41 13.21
CA HIS A 34 -3.19 -2.80 13.83
C HIS A 34 -3.00 -3.47 15.18
N ILE A 35 -1.81 -3.96 15.47
CA ILE A 35 -1.56 -4.64 16.74
C ILE A 35 -1.18 -3.62 17.80
N ILE A 36 -1.93 -3.63 18.90
CA ILE A 36 -1.51 -2.99 20.13
C ILE A 36 -1.11 -4.06 21.14
N GLN A 37 -0.18 -3.73 22.01
CA GLN A 37 0.35 -4.65 23.00
C GLN A 37 0.43 -3.99 24.38
N ASN A 38 0.00 -4.73 25.40
CA ASN A 38 0.15 -4.33 26.79
C ASN A 38 1.62 -4.51 27.23
N THR A 39 2.23 -3.47 27.76
CA THR A 39 3.64 -3.49 28.19
C THR A 39 3.88 -4.37 29.42
N LYS A 40 2.88 -4.53 30.28
CA LYS A 40 2.97 -5.32 31.52
C LYS A 40 2.68 -6.80 31.30
N THR A 41 1.60 -7.12 30.57
CA THR A 41 1.12 -8.49 30.39
C THR A 41 1.59 -9.15 29.09
N GLN A 42 2.12 -8.35 28.15
CA GLN A 42 2.45 -8.78 26.78
C GLN A 42 1.23 -9.24 25.96
N GLU A 43 0.01 -9.02 26.46
CA GLU A 43 -1.22 -9.31 25.73
C GLU A 43 -1.30 -8.44 24.47
N LYS A 44 -1.70 -9.04 23.35
CA LYS A 44 -1.91 -8.36 22.06
C LYS A 44 -3.40 -8.22 21.76
N LYS A 45 -3.78 -7.12 21.12
CA LYS A 45 -5.14 -6.86 20.61
C LYS A 45 -5.08 -6.37 19.17
N SER A 46 -6.05 -6.80 18.37
CA SER A 46 -6.27 -6.40 16.98
C SER A 46 -7.28 -5.26 16.92
N VAL A 47 -6.84 -4.10 16.44
CA VAL A 47 -7.64 -2.87 16.47
C VAL A 47 -7.58 -2.10 15.16
N GLY A 48 -8.59 -1.26 14.93
CA GLY A 48 -8.54 -0.29 13.84
C GLY A 48 -7.70 0.94 14.17
N SER A 49 -7.07 1.54 13.16
CA SER A 49 -6.29 2.77 13.32
C SER A 49 -7.11 3.93 13.93
N SER A 50 -8.39 4.03 13.59
CA SER A 50 -9.31 5.00 14.18
C SER A 50 -9.50 4.79 15.69
N CYS A 51 -9.45 3.55 16.17
CA CYS A 51 -9.53 3.26 17.59
C CYS A 51 -8.24 3.68 18.31
N ILE A 52 -7.07 3.43 17.73
CA ILE A 52 -5.80 3.92 18.28
C ILE A 52 -5.81 5.46 18.42
N LEU A 53 -6.41 6.17 17.47
CA LEU A 53 -6.55 7.63 17.56
C LEU A 53 -7.60 8.07 18.61
N LYS A 54 -8.71 7.34 18.74
CA LYS A 54 -9.78 7.64 19.70
C LYS A 54 -9.33 7.44 21.15
N PHE A 55 -8.54 6.40 21.42
CA PHE A 55 -8.02 6.09 22.75
C PHE A 55 -6.61 6.69 22.91
N ALA A 56 -6.56 7.96 23.30
CA ALA A 56 -5.32 8.74 23.40
C ALA A 56 -4.28 8.13 24.37
N GLU A 57 -4.72 7.32 25.34
CA GLU A 57 -3.84 6.63 26.29
C GLU A 57 -2.96 5.56 25.65
N ILE A 58 -3.35 5.02 24.49
CA ILE A 58 -2.53 4.04 23.75
C ILE A 58 -1.30 4.77 23.23
N ALA A 59 -0.10 4.37 23.64
CA ALA A 59 1.13 4.99 23.17
C ALA A 59 1.38 4.69 21.68
N VAL A 60 1.77 5.71 20.92
CA VAL A 60 2.19 5.57 19.52
C VAL A 60 3.56 6.22 19.39
N TYR A 61 4.51 5.49 18.82
CA TYR A 61 5.89 5.96 18.70
C TYR A 61 6.17 6.54 17.31
N ASP A 62 7.01 7.56 17.26
CA ASP A 62 7.60 8.07 16.02
C ASP A 62 8.72 7.15 15.51
N GLU A 63 9.33 7.52 14.38
CA GLU A 63 10.44 6.76 13.76
C GLU A 63 11.72 6.77 14.61
N GLN A 64 11.82 7.68 15.59
CA GLN A 64 12.92 7.77 16.54
C GLN A 64 12.62 7.03 17.85
N GLY A 65 11.47 6.34 17.95
CA GLY A 65 11.06 5.62 19.15
C GLY A 65 10.52 6.50 20.27
N ARG A 66 10.16 7.77 19.98
CA ARG A 66 9.60 8.70 20.97
C ARG A 66 8.09 8.63 20.95
N VAL A 67 7.46 8.72 22.13
CA VAL A 67 6.00 8.74 22.23
C VAL A 67 5.46 10.04 21.62
N THR A 68 4.54 9.91 20.67
CA THR A 68 3.79 11.03 20.09
C THR A 68 2.70 11.48 21.05
N THR A 69 2.70 12.77 21.38
CA THR A 69 1.87 13.32 22.47
C THR A 69 0.63 14.05 21.98
N ASN A 70 0.59 14.46 20.70
CA ASN A 70 -0.56 15.12 20.09
C ASN A 70 -1.21 14.28 18.98
N SER A 71 -2.49 14.57 18.69
CA SER A 71 -3.28 13.80 17.72
C SER A 71 -2.71 13.85 16.29
N VAL A 72 -2.09 14.96 15.90
CA VAL A 72 -1.55 15.15 14.55
C VAL A 72 -0.34 14.24 14.32
N GLU A 73 0.60 14.23 15.27
CA GLU A 73 1.78 13.37 15.23
C GLU A 73 1.41 11.88 15.27
N ARG A 74 0.42 11.51 16.09
CA ARG A 74 -0.10 10.14 16.16
C ARG A 74 -0.66 9.69 14.82
N GLU A 75 -1.49 10.53 14.19
CA GLU A 75 -2.05 10.23 12.87
C GLU A 75 -0.95 10.09 11.81
N GLN A 76 0.04 10.99 11.83
CA GLN A 76 1.19 10.91 10.94
C GLN A 76 2.01 9.63 11.15
N ALA A 77 2.26 9.22 12.39
CA ALA A 77 2.99 8.00 12.72
C ALA A 77 2.24 6.75 12.23
N LEU A 78 0.94 6.64 12.51
CA LEU A 78 0.10 5.54 12.01
C LEU A 78 0.05 5.52 10.48
N LYS A 79 -0.10 6.69 9.84
CA LYS A 79 -0.10 6.80 8.38
C LYS A 79 1.22 6.35 7.77
N LYS A 80 2.36 6.71 8.37
CA LYS A 80 3.69 6.26 7.94
C LYS A 80 3.85 4.75 8.10
N ALA A 81 3.49 4.19 9.26
CA ALA A 81 3.52 2.74 9.50
C ALA A 81 2.68 1.99 8.46
N PHE A 82 1.47 2.48 8.19
CA PHE A 82 0.58 1.90 7.17
C PHE A 82 1.15 2.02 5.75
N GLN A 83 1.80 3.13 5.41
CA GLN A 83 2.47 3.29 4.11
C GLN A 83 3.62 2.30 3.95
N ARG A 84 4.44 2.10 5.00
CA ARG A 84 5.51 1.10 5.01
C ARG A 84 4.96 -0.31 4.85
N PHE A 85 3.90 -0.65 5.58
CA PHE A 85 3.20 -1.92 5.44
C PHE A 85 2.72 -2.16 4.00
N LYS A 86 2.03 -1.18 3.39
CA LYS A 86 1.59 -1.27 1.99
C LYS A 86 2.77 -1.46 1.02
N PHE A 87 3.89 -0.81 1.29
CA PHE A 87 5.10 -0.98 0.48
C PHE A 87 5.64 -2.40 0.58
N GLU A 88 5.79 -2.96 1.78
CA GLU A 88 6.24 -4.35 1.95
C GLU A 88 5.30 -5.36 1.28
N LEU A 89 3.99 -5.16 1.37
CA LEU A 89 3.02 -5.99 0.64
C LEU A 89 3.25 -5.92 -0.88
N SER A 90 3.57 -4.74 -1.42
CA SER A 90 3.83 -4.57 -2.86
C SER A 90 5.09 -5.32 -3.34
N LEU A 91 6.05 -5.57 -2.43
CA LEU A 91 7.28 -6.31 -2.73
C LEU A 91 7.05 -7.82 -2.85
N VAL A 92 6.02 -8.38 -2.22
CA VAL A 92 5.76 -9.83 -2.26
C VAL A 92 5.64 -10.38 -3.69
N PRO A 93 4.74 -9.86 -4.56
CA PRO A 93 4.64 -10.33 -5.94
C PRO A 93 5.85 -9.93 -6.80
N LEU A 94 6.54 -8.82 -6.50
CA LEU A 94 7.78 -8.45 -7.21
C LEU A 94 8.90 -9.47 -6.95
N ARG A 95 9.05 -9.94 -5.69
CA ARG A 95 10.00 -10.99 -5.33
C ARG A 95 9.64 -12.32 -6.01
N LYS A 96 8.35 -12.66 -6.11
CA LYS A 96 7.89 -13.83 -6.87
C LYS A 96 8.25 -13.70 -8.35
N LEU A 97 7.97 -12.54 -8.95
CA LEU A 97 8.27 -12.26 -10.35
C LEU A 97 9.77 -12.40 -10.64
N TYR A 98 10.63 -11.81 -9.81
CA TYR A 98 12.08 -11.89 -9.96
C TYR A 98 12.58 -13.35 -10.04
N ARG A 99 12.05 -14.24 -9.20
CA ARG A 99 12.47 -15.66 -9.12
C ARG A 99 12.16 -16.48 -10.38
N VAL A 100 11.19 -16.05 -11.19
CA VAL A 100 10.71 -16.78 -12.37
C VAL A 100 11.06 -16.07 -13.69
N MET A 101 11.94 -15.06 -13.64
CA MET A 101 12.41 -14.30 -14.80
C MET A 101 13.82 -14.72 -15.23
N PHE A 102 14.12 -14.51 -16.51
CA PHE A 102 15.47 -14.62 -17.05
C PHE A 102 16.33 -13.42 -16.65
N GLU A 103 17.66 -13.55 -16.77
CA GLU A 103 18.62 -12.56 -16.25
C GLU A 103 18.41 -11.14 -16.79
N ALA A 104 18.14 -10.98 -18.10
CA ALA A 104 17.91 -9.67 -18.69
C ALA A 104 16.69 -8.96 -18.08
N ASP A 105 15.62 -9.72 -17.86
CA ASP A 105 14.36 -9.30 -17.26
C ASP A 105 14.52 -9.01 -15.76
N GLN A 106 15.33 -9.81 -15.05
CA GLN A 106 15.69 -9.56 -13.66
C GLN A 106 16.44 -8.24 -13.48
N ARG A 107 17.40 -7.93 -14.37
CA ARG A 107 18.12 -6.64 -14.34
C ARG A 107 17.17 -5.47 -14.55
N LYS A 108 16.24 -5.57 -15.52
CA LYS A 108 15.21 -4.55 -15.73
C LYS A 108 14.34 -4.36 -14.47
N LEU A 109 13.86 -5.44 -13.88
CA LEU A 109 13.05 -5.39 -12.66
C LEU A 109 13.83 -4.78 -11.48
N ALA A 110 15.12 -5.10 -11.33
CA ALA A 110 15.98 -4.53 -10.29
C ALA A 110 16.09 -3.01 -10.42
N ASN A 111 16.34 -2.50 -11.63
CA ASN A 111 16.43 -1.06 -11.90
C ASN A 111 15.10 -0.34 -11.58
N ILE A 112 13.96 -0.95 -11.93
CA ILE A 112 12.64 -0.42 -11.60
C ILE A 112 12.46 -0.35 -10.08
N VAL A 113 12.85 -1.40 -9.35
CA VAL A 113 12.74 -1.45 -7.88
C VAL A 113 13.65 -0.40 -7.23
N GLU A 114 14.86 -0.16 -7.73
CA GLU A 114 15.73 0.93 -7.24
C GLU A 114 15.08 2.30 -7.44
N PHE A 115 14.56 2.58 -8.64
CA PHE A 115 13.83 3.82 -8.90
C PHE A 115 12.66 4.00 -7.93
N VAL A 116 11.89 2.93 -7.67
CA VAL A 116 10.73 2.97 -6.76
C VAL A 116 11.15 3.18 -5.31
N LYS A 117 12.28 2.61 -4.87
CA LYS A 117 12.83 2.88 -3.53
C LYS A 117 13.20 4.35 -3.36
N GLU A 118 13.74 4.98 -4.41
CA GLU A 118 14.14 6.39 -4.37
C GLU A 118 12.94 7.35 -4.51
N LYS A 119 12.05 7.11 -5.48
CA LYS A 119 10.96 8.03 -5.84
C LYS A 119 9.62 7.69 -5.18
N GLY A 120 9.48 6.48 -4.64
CA GLY A 120 8.24 5.98 -4.01
C GLY A 120 7.11 5.66 -4.99
N SER A 121 7.37 5.59 -6.29
CA SER A 121 6.38 5.35 -7.35
C SER A 121 7.04 4.80 -8.62
N PHE A 122 6.26 4.09 -9.43
CA PHE A 122 6.71 3.44 -10.66
C PHE A 122 6.58 4.36 -11.87
N PRO A 123 7.56 4.39 -12.79
CA PRO A 123 7.35 5.00 -14.10
C PRO A 123 6.17 4.35 -14.83
N PRO A 124 5.36 5.09 -15.61
CA PRO A 124 4.13 4.55 -16.21
C PRO A 124 4.35 3.30 -17.07
N ASN A 125 5.33 3.37 -17.99
CA ASN A 125 5.63 2.25 -18.90
C ASN A 125 6.21 1.04 -18.16
N ASP A 126 7.02 1.26 -17.13
CA ASP A 126 7.55 0.20 -16.30
C ASP A 126 6.45 -0.49 -15.49
N LEU A 127 5.47 0.26 -14.96
CA LEU A 127 4.35 -0.34 -14.25
C LEU A 127 3.49 -1.22 -15.17
N VAL A 128 3.21 -0.75 -16.39
CA VAL A 128 2.53 -1.54 -17.41
C VAL A 128 3.29 -2.84 -17.66
N TRP A 129 4.60 -2.77 -17.86
CA TRP A 129 5.44 -3.95 -18.09
C TRP A 129 5.47 -4.91 -16.89
N VAL A 130 5.59 -4.38 -15.66
CA VAL A 130 5.55 -5.20 -14.42
C VAL A 130 4.23 -5.96 -14.33
N PHE A 131 3.10 -5.26 -14.52
CA PHE A 131 1.78 -5.90 -14.46
C PHE A 131 1.54 -6.90 -15.59
N SER A 132 2.05 -6.66 -16.80
CA SER A 132 2.06 -7.67 -17.86
C SER A 132 2.86 -8.89 -17.45
N SER A 133 4.08 -8.68 -16.96
CA SER A 133 4.96 -9.77 -16.55
C SER A 133 4.38 -10.62 -15.43
N MET A 134 3.68 -10.00 -14.46
CA MET A 134 2.95 -10.70 -13.39
C MET A 134 1.74 -11.47 -13.93
N LYS A 135 0.92 -10.83 -14.77
CA LYS A 135 -0.29 -11.44 -15.35
C LYS A 135 0.06 -12.67 -16.18
N ASP A 136 1.05 -12.56 -17.07
CA ASP A 136 1.47 -13.63 -17.98
C ASP A 136 2.01 -14.86 -17.24
N ARG A 137 2.39 -14.69 -15.96
CA ARG A 137 2.94 -15.74 -15.08
C ARG A 137 1.97 -16.15 -13.97
N GLY A 138 0.72 -15.67 -13.99
CA GLY A 138 -0.28 -16.00 -12.98
C GLY A 138 0.08 -15.54 -11.55
N ILE A 139 0.91 -14.50 -11.41
CA ILE A 139 1.27 -13.95 -10.11
C ILE A 139 0.16 -12.99 -9.68
N GLY A 140 -0.55 -13.30 -8.60
CA GLY A 140 -1.54 -12.41 -8.00
C GLY A 140 -0.90 -11.16 -7.38
N TYR A 141 -1.51 -9.99 -7.59
CA TYR A 141 -1.08 -8.70 -7.07
C TYR A 141 -2.27 -7.75 -6.92
N ASN A 142 -2.14 -6.75 -6.03
CA ASN A 142 -3.13 -5.69 -5.86
C ASN A 142 -2.62 -4.38 -6.50
N PRO A 143 -3.19 -3.93 -7.64
CA PRO A 143 -2.74 -2.73 -8.34
C PRO A 143 -2.74 -1.45 -7.47
N GLY A 144 -3.64 -1.36 -6.49
CA GLY A 144 -3.75 -0.20 -5.59
C GLY A 144 -2.60 -0.07 -4.58
N LEU A 145 -1.66 -1.00 -4.57
CA LEU A 145 -0.40 -0.89 -3.83
C LEU A 145 0.70 -0.18 -4.64
N TYR A 146 0.56 -0.08 -5.97
CA TYR A 146 1.56 0.49 -6.87
C TYR A 146 1.15 1.90 -7.26
N LYS A 147 1.99 2.89 -6.93
CA LYS A 147 1.75 4.29 -7.29
C LYS A 147 2.45 4.61 -8.61
N ILE A 148 1.84 5.46 -9.43
CA ILE A 148 2.43 5.93 -10.68
C ILE A 148 3.17 7.24 -10.47
N PHE A 149 4.41 7.30 -10.95
CA PHE A 149 5.23 8.49 -10.99
C PHE A 149 4.83 9.36 -12.17
N SER A 150 4.63 10.66 -11.92
CA SER A 150 4.20 11.62 -12.95
C SER A 150 4.67 13.05 -12.63
N ARG A 151 5.83 13.20 -11.98
CA ARG A 151 6.32 14.51 -11.51
C ARG A 151 7.07 15.29 -12.59
N ASP A 152 7.79 14.61 -13.49
CA ASP A 152 8.47 15.23 -14.62
C ASP A 152 7.64 15.16 -15.90
N VAL A 153 8.04 15.96 -16.90
CA VAL A 153 7.33 16.09 -18.19
C VAL A 153 7.32 14.77 -18.95
N SER A 154 8.42 14.01 -18.96
CA SER A 154 8.52 12.74 -19.68
C SER A 154 7.52 11.73 -19.12
N SER A 155 7.50 11.56 -17.80
CA SER A 155 6.55 10.66 -17.12
C SER A 155 5.09 11.08 -17.31
N GLN A 156 4.82 12.39 -17.43
CA GLN A 156 3.46 12.86 -17.74
C GLN A 156 3.05 12.53 -19.19
N VAL A 157 3.97 12.65 -20.15
CA VAL A 157 3.73 12.24 -21.54
C VAL A 157 3.50 10.73 -21.61
N ASP A 158 4.38 9.93 -21.00
CA ASP A 158 4.24 8.47 -20.94
C ASP A 158 2.91 8.05 -20.31
N LEU A 159 2.50 8.70 -19.22
CA LEU A 159 1.23 8.41 -18.58
C LEU A 159 0.06 8.72 -19.53
N LYS A 160 0.07 9.89 -20.19
CA LYS A 160 -0.98 10.28 -21.14
C LYS A 160 -1.06 9.32 -22.33
N MET A 161 0.08 8.86 -22.84
CA MET A 161 0.12 7.87 -23.92
C MET A 161 -0.41 6.50 -23.44
N ALA A 162 0.00 6.06 -22.25
CA ALA A 162 -0.44 4.78 -21.70
C ALA A 162 -1.96 4.72 -21.47
N VAL A 163 -2.58 5.82 -21.01
CA VAL A 163 -4.02 5.84 -20.74
C VAL A 163 -4.88 5.96 -22.00
N GLN A 164 -4.32 6.37 -23.13
CA GLN A 164 -5.01 6.38 -24.43
C GLN A 164 -5.16 4.97 -25.01
N GLU A 165 -4.34 4.02 -24.57
CA GLU A 165 -4.40 2.63 -25.01
C GLU A 165 -5.27 1.80 -24.04
N PRO A 166 -6.43 1.27 -24.47
CA PRO A 166 -7.40 0.64 -23.56
C PRO A 166 -6.85 -0.50 -22.71
N LEU A 167 -6.00 -1.35 -23.30
CA LEU A 167 -5.38 -2.48 -22.60
C LEU A 167 -4.37 -2.04 -21.53
N LYS A 168 -3.66 -0.93 -21.77
CA LYS A 168 -2.74 -0.38 -20.77
C LYS A 168 -3.51 0.34 -19.69
N LEU A 169 -4.51 1.15 -20.06
CA LEU A 169 -5.40 1.81 -19.11
C LEU A 169 -6.05 0.82 -18.16
N ASP A 170 -6.68 -0.24 -18.66
CA ASP A 170 -7.29 -1.30 -17.82
C ASP A 170 -6.29 -1.85 -16.79
N ARG A 171 -5.06 -2.09 -17.24
CA ARG A 171 -4.00 -2.66 -16.41
C ARG A 171 -3.57 -1.75 -15.27
N ILE A 172 -3.47 -0.44 -15.50
CA ILE A 172 -2.98 0.52 -14.49
C ILE A 172 -4.09 1.37 -13.84
N TYR A 173 -5.36 1.18 -14.22
CA TYR A 173 -6.47 2.03 -13.79
C TYR A 173 -6.58 2.15 -12.26
N HIS A 174 -6.37 1.03 -11.57
CA HIS A 174 -6.46 0.94 -10.11
C HIS A 174 -5.21 1.49 -9.39
N SER A 175 -4.14 1.77 -10.12
CA SER A 175 -2.92 2.43 -9.62
C SER A 175 -2.95 3.96 -9.79
N LEU A 176 -3.88 4.48 -10.60
CA LEU A 176 -4.05 5.92 -10.80
C LEU A 176 -4.66 6.59 -9.57
N SER A 177 -4.03 7.68 -9.11
CA SER A 177 -4.63 8.58 -8.14
C SER A 177 -5.83 9.34 -8.74
N ALA A 178 -6.72 9.84 -7.88
CA ALA A 178 -7.85 10.67 -8.31
C ALA A 178 -7.40 11.91 -9.12
N SER A 179 -6.28 12.53 -8.72
CA SER A 179 -5.69 13.66 -9.45
C SER A 179 -5.20 13.25 -10.84
N GLN A 180 -4.49 12.11 -10.96
CA GLN A 180 -4.04 11.60 -12.26
C GLN A 180 -5.21 11.25 -13.19
N LYS A 181 -6.28 10.63 -12.67
CA LYS A 181 -7.50 10.35 -13.44
C LYS A 181 -8.11 11.63 -13.99
N LYS A 182 -8.25 12.65 -13.15
CA LYS A 182 -8.77 13.97 -13.54
C LYS A 182 -7.90 14.63 -14.61
N THR A 183 -6.59 14.69 -14.39
CA THR A 183 -5.63 15.31 -15.33
C THR A 183 -5.58 14.60 -16.68
N CYS A 184 -5.83 13.30 -16.70
CA CYS A 184 -5.87 12.50 -17.93
C CYS A 184 -7.26 12.43 -18.58
N GLY A 185 -8.28 13.09 -18.02
CA GLY A 185 -9.65 13.05 -18.56
C GLY A 185 -10.34 11.69 -18.43
N ILE A 186 -9.98 10.88 -17.44
CA ILE A 186 -10.53 9.54 -17.22
C ILE A 186 -11.75 9.65 -16.31
N SER A 187 -12.96 9.56 -16.89
CA SER A 187 -14.24 9.64 -16.17
C SER A 187 -14.75 8.28 -15.68
N GLU A 188 -14.47 7.19 -16.40
CA GLU A 188 -15.07 5.88 -16.14
C GLU A 188 -14.04 4.75 -16.03
N LYS A 189 -14.43 3.67 -15.36
CA LYS A 189 -13.65 2.44 -15.26
C LYS A 189 -13.76 1.70 -16.60
N PRO A 190 -12.65 1.29 -17.25
CA PRO A 190 -12.73 0.47 -18.45
C PRO A 190 -13.46 -0.85 -18.15
N ALA A 191 -14.31 -1.28 -19.09
CA ALA A 191 -15.02 -2.55 -18.98
C ALA A 191 -14.01 -3.71 -19.09
N GLY A 192 -13.94 -4.56 -18.06
CA GLY A 192 -13.07 -5.75 -18.06
C GLY A 192 -12.06 -5.89 -16.91
N SER A 193 -12.14 -5.04 -15.88
CA SER A 193 -11.19 -4.96 -14.76
C SER A 193 -11.08 -6.25 -13.90
N GLY A 194 -10.39 -7.26 -14.42
CA GLY A 194 -9.98 -8.47 -13.72
C GLY A 194 -8.46 -8.53 -13.71
N GLY A 195 -7.83 -7.59 -13.02
CA GLY A 195 -6.38 -7.41 -12.99
C GLY A 195 -5.86 -7.38 -11.57
N GLY A 196 -6.24 -8.34 -10.74
CA GLY A 196 -5.71 -8.51 -9.39
C GLY A 196 -6.68 -9.24 -8.49
N VAL A 197 -6.32 -10.47 -8.12
CA VAL A 197 -6.88 -11.21 -6.99
C VAL A 197 -5.87 -11.11 -5.85
#